data_AF-A0A093W7S1-F1
#
_entry.id   AF-A0A093W7S1-F1
#
_cell.length_a   1.000
_cell.length_b   1.000
_cell.length_c   1.000
_cell.angle_alpha   90.00
_cell.angle_beta   90.00
_cell.angle_gamma   90.00
#
_symmetry.space_group_name_H-M   'P 1'
#
loop_
_entity.id
_entity.type
_entity.pdbx_description
1 polymer ?
#
loop_
_entity_poly.entity_id
_entity_poly.type
_entity_poly.pdbx_seq_one_letter_code
_entity_poly.pdbx_strand_id
1 'polypeptide(L)'
;MEKKYFIIGDSSHAMVPFHAQGAAQSIEDAYCLAKLFQNNIFSAEYFRTKRLSRVSMIISKSNQNLFTYHLSNPFMKIIRNFL
;
A
#
# COMPACT_ATOMS: atom_id res chain seq x y z
N MET A 1 1.47 0.13 -26.78
CA MET A 1 0.95 -1.24 -26.60
C MET A 1 0.16 -1.27 -25.30
N GLU A 2 -1.11 -1.65 -25.33
CA GLU A 2 -1.88 -1.89 -24.11
C GLU A 2 -1.29 -3.07 -23.34
N LYS A 3 -1.04 -2.88 -22.04
CA LYS A 3 -0.60 -3.97 -21.16
C LYS A 3 -1.76 -4.95 -21.00
N LYS A 4 -1.54 -6.22 -21.40
CA LYS A 4 -2.54 -7.29 -21.32
C LYS A 4 -2.57 -8.03 -19.97
N TYR A 5 -1.89 -7.50 -18.96
CA TYR A 5 -1.76 -8.14 -17.66
C TYR A 5 -1.91 -7.11 -16.53
N PHE A 6 -2.51 -7.55 -15.43
CA PHE A 6 -2.64 -6.78 -14.19
C PHE A 6 -1.67 -7.37 -13.16
N ILE A 7 -0.89 -6.51 -12.50
CA ILE A 7 0.01 -6.89 -11.41
C ILE A 7 -0.66 -6.43 -10.10
N ILE A 8 -0.79 -7.33 -9.13
CA ILE A 8 -1.44 -7.07 -7.85
C ILE A 8 -0.65 -7.66 -6.68
N GLY A 9 -1.00 -7.23 -5.48
CA GLY A 9 -0.39 -7.68 -4.24
C GLY A 9 1.09 -7.37 -4.16
N ASP A 10 1.82 -8.24 -3.48
CA ASP A 10 3.25 -8.02 -3.16
C ASP A 10 4.12 -7.88 -4.43
N SER A 11 3.74 -8.55 -5.52
CA SER A 11 4.39 -8.40 -6.82
C SER A 11 4.27 -6.99 -7.43
N SER A 12 3.26 -6.22 -7.02
CA SER A 12 3.06 -4.84 -7.45
C SER A 12 3.59 -3.81 -6.45
N HIS A 13 3.53 -4.09 -5.15
CA HIS A 13 3.77 -3.08 -4.10
C HIS A 13 4.27 -3.68 -2.78
N ALA A 14 5.37 -4.43 -2.86
CA ALA A 14 6.06 -4.94 -1.68
C ALA A 14 6.29 -3.84 -0.62
N MET A 15 5.93 -4.15 0.63
CA MET A 15 5.92 -3.18 1.72
C MET A 15 6.55 -3.74 2.99
N VAL A 16 7.16 -2.85 3.78
CA VAL A 16 7.71 -3.22 5.08
C VAL A 16 6.59 -3.64 6.05
N PRO A 17 6.81 -4.64 6.92
CA PRO A 17 5.74 -5.28 7.68
C PRO A 17 5.24 -4.47 8.90
N PHE A 18 5.75 -3.26 9.13
CA PHE A 18 5.48 -2.44 10.33
C PHE A 18 4.04 -1.91 10.46
N HIS A 19 3.22 -2.10 9.43
CA HIS A 19 1.79 -1.80 9.48
C HIS A 19 0.91 -3.02 9.18
N ALA A 20 1.51 -4.18 8.88
CA ALA A 20 0.82 -5.44 8.56
C ALA A 20 -0.26 -5.33 7.47
N GLN A 21 -0.06 -4.48 6.45
CA GLN A 21 -1.09 -4.19 5.44
C GLN A 21 -0.88 -4.82 4.06
N GLY A 22 0.16 -5.65 3.86
CA GLY A 22 0.42 -6.26 2.54
C GLY A 22 -0.75 -7.10 2.02
N ALA A 23 -1.27 -7.99 2.87
CA ALA A 23 -2.45 -8.80 2.55
C ALA A 23 -3.69 -7.94 2.32
N ALA A 24 -3.92 -6.93 3.15
CA ALA A 24 -5.05 -6.01 2.99
C ALA A 24 -5.00 -5.26 1.65
N GLN A 25 -3.83 -4.79 1.21
CA GLN A 25 -3.69 -4.14 -0.09
C GLN A 25 -3.95 -5.11 -1.24
N SER A 26 -3.58 -6.39 -1.12
CA SER A 26 -3.90 -7.42 -2.12
C SER A 26 -5.41 -7.65 -2.25
N ILE A 27 -6.15 -7.62 -1.13
CA ILE A 27 -7.62 -7.72 -1.12
C ILE A 27 -8.24 -6.48 -1.78
N GLU A 28 -7.76 -5.29 -1.45
CA GLU A 28 -8.27 -4.06 -2.06
C GLU A 28 -7.96 -4.00 -3.58
N ASP A 29 -6.82 -4.54 -4.04
CA ASP A 29 -6.52 -4.69 -5.47
C ASP A 29 -7.58 -5.56 -6.18
N ALA A 30 -7.86 -6.74 -5.61
CA ALA A 30 -8.84 -7.68 -6.16
C ALA A 30 -10.24 -7.04 -6.21
N TYR A 31 -10.64 -6.32 -5.17
CA TYR A 31 -11.90 -5.59 -5.14
C TYR A 31 -11.96 -4.52 -6.24
N CYS A 32 -10.90 -3.74 -6.41
CA CYS A 32 -10.85 -2.70 -7.43
C CYS A 32 -10.93 -3.30 -8.85
N LEU A 33 -10.19 -4.38 -9.13
CA LEU A 33 -10.28 -5.08 -10.41
C LEU A 33 -11.68 -5.63 -10.67
N ALA A 34 -12.30 -6.27 -9.68
CA ALA A 34 -13.67 -6.79 -9.81
C ALA A 34 -14.66 -5.67 -10.20
N LYS A 35 -14.53 -4.48 -9.59
CA LYS A 35 -15.34 -3.31 -9.94
C LYS A 35 -15.06 -2.78 -11.34
N LEU A 36 -13.81 -2.78 -11.80
CA LEU A 36 -13.48 -2.35 -13.16
C LEU A 36 -14.04 -3.32 -14.19
N PHE A 37 -13.89 -4.63 -13.97
CA PHE A 37 -14.41 -5.66 -14.88
C PHE A 37 -15.93 -5.68 -14.94
N GLN A 38 -16.63 -5.46 -13.82
CA GLN A 38 -18.09 -5.28 -13.82
C GLN A 38 -18.55 -4.09 -14.70
N ASN A 39 -17.69 -3.09 -14.88
CA ASN A 39 -17.96 -1.93 -15.73
C ASN A 39 -17.34 -2.04 -17.14
N ASN A 40 -16.88 -3.23 -17.55
CA ASN A 40 -16.20 -3.47 -18.83
C ASN A 40 -14.93 -2.63 -19.04
N ILE A 41 -14.23 -2.26 -17.96
CA ILE A 41 -12.98 -1.51 -18.01
C ILE A 41 -11.80 -2.48 -17.85
N PHE A 42 -11.02 -2.66 -18.92
CA PHE A 42 -9.88 -3.60 -18.96
C PHE A 42 -8.50 -2.92 -19.05
N SER A 43 -8.43 -1.64 -18.65
CA SER A 43 -7.18 -0.87 -18.70
C SER A 43 -6.35 -1.05 -17.41
N ALA A 44 -5.18 -1.68 -17.53
CA ALA A 44 -4.20 -1.79 -16.46
C ALA A 44 -3.70 -0.43 -15.97
N GLU A 45 -3.60 0.55 -16.87
CA GLU A 45 -3.20 1.91 -16.51
C GLU A 45 -4.29 2.58 -15.66
N TYR A 46 -5.56 2.44 -16.06
CA TYR A 46 -6.67 2.96 -15.27
C TYR A 46 -6.72 2.33 -13.88
N PHE A 47 -6.57 1.01 -13.78
CA PHE A 47 -6.43 0.32 -12.49
C PHE A 47 -5.29 0.90 -11.65
N ARG A 48 -4.10 1.10 -12.25
CA ARG A 48 -2.95 1.70 -11.56
C ARG A 48 -3.28 3.07 -11.00
N THR A 49 -3.96 3.94 -11.75
CA THR A 49 -4.35 5.28 -11.25
C THR A 49 -5.28 5.22 -10.04
N LYS A 50 -6.18 4.23 -9.97
CA LYS A 50 -7.10 4.04 -8.84
C LYS A 50 -6.39 3.55 -7.58
N ARG A 51 -5.32 2.78 -7.73
CA ARG A 51 -4.60 2.15 -6.61
C ARG A 51 -3.40 2.95 -6.11
N LEU A 52 -2.74 3.71 -7.00
CA LEU A 52 -1.45 4.35 -6.72
C LEU A 52 -1.47 5.24 -5.47
N SER A 53 -2.49 6.10 -5.32
CA SER A 53 -2.59 7.01 -4.17
C SER A 53 -2.76 6.24 -2.85
N ARG A 54 -3.64 5.23 -2.85
CA ARG A 54 -3.93 4.40 -1.68
C ARG A 54 -2.72 3.59 -1.23
N VAL A 55 -2.08 2.89 -2.17
CA VAL A 55 -0.88 2.09 -1.93
C VAL A 55 0.28 2.97 -1.42
N SER A 56 0.52 4.11 -2.07
CA SER A 56 1.58 5.05 -1.67
C SER A 56 1.37 5.57 -0.24
N MET A 57 0.13 5.87 0.13
CA MET A 57 -0.20 6.29 1.50
C MET A 57 0.13 5.20 2.52
N ILE A 58 -0.19 3.93 2.22
CA ILE A 58 0.09 2.81 3.14
C ILE A 58 1.57 2.53 3.27
N ILE A 59 2.32 2.55 2.17
CA ILE A 59 3.79 2.41 2.21
C ILE A 59 4.41 3.52 3.05
N SER A 60 3.98 4.77 2.84
CA SER A 60 4.45 5.92 3.63
C SER A 60 4.20 5.75 5.13
N LYS A 61 2.98 5.34 5.51
CA LYS A 61 2.63 5.04 6.92
C LYS A 61 3.49 3.92 7.50
N SER A 62 3.72 2.85 6.74
CA SER A 62 4.54 1.73 7.20
C SER A 62 6.00 2.17 7.43
N ASN A 63 6.53 3.03 6.57
CA ASN A 63 7.88 3.60 6.74
C ASN A 63 7.96 4.57 7.94
N GLN A 64 6.91 5.37 8.18
CA GLN A 64 6.83 6.20 9.39
C GLN A 64 6.79 5.36 10.66
N ASN A 65 6.04 4.26 10.67
CA ASN A 65 6.02 3.32 11.79
C ASN A 65 7.41 2.69 12.02
N LEU A 66 8.10 2.29 10.95
CA LEU A 66 9.48 1.81 11.04
C LEU A 66 10.36 2.82 11.78
N PHE A 67 10.30 4.10 11.39
CA PHE A 67 11.05 5.18 12.04
C PHE A 67 10.69 5.29 13.53
N THR A 68 9.40 5.35 13.87
CA THR A 68 8.91 5.48 15.25
C THR A 68 9.33 4.30 16.15
N TYR A 69 9.34 3.09 15.61
CA TYR A 69 9.76 1.89 16.33
C TYR A 69 11.28 1.81 16.52
N HIS A 70 12.07 2.41 15.61
CA HIS A 70 13.53 2.39 15.65
C HIS A 70 14.16 3.70 16.16
N LEU A 71 13.36 4.59 16.77
CA LEU A 71 13.88 5.78 17.44
C LEU A 71 14.96 5.37 18.45
N SER A 72 16.19 5.86 18.27
CA SER A 72 17.33 5.55 19.15
C SER A 72 17.51 6.58 20.26
N ASN A 73 17.15 7.85 20.00
CA ASN A 73 17.29 8.96 20.93
C ASN A 73 16.40 8.78 22.18
N PRO A 74 16.97 8.70 23.41
CA PRO A 74 16.20 8.50 24.64
C PRO A 74 15.13 9.56 24.90
N PHE A 75 15.41 10.83 24.59
CA PHE A 75 14.44 11.92 24.75
C PHE A 75 13.23 11.74 23.83
N MET A 76 13.46 11.36 22.56
CA MET A 76 12.40 11.09 21.60
C MET A 76 11.57 9.84 21.98
N LYS A 77 12.19 8.83 22.61
CA LYS A 77 11.46 7.68 23.15
C LYS A 77 10.53 8.07 24.30
N ILE A 78 10.97 8.97 25.18
CA ILE A 78 10.13 9.48 26.28
C ILE A 78 8.93 10.23 25.70
N ILE A 79 9.15 11.14 24.75
CA ILE A 79 8.06 11.86 24.06
C ILE A 79 7.07 10.88 23.44
N ARG A 80 7.55 9.90 22.65
CA ARG A 80 6.71 8.87 22.01
C ARG A 80 5.91 8.06 23.03
N ASN A 81 6.48 7.71 24.17
CA ASN A 81 5.80 6.88 25.16
C ASN A 81 4.73 7.67 25.96
N PHE A 82 4.85 8.99 26.00
CA PHE A 82 3.94 9.86 26.76
C PHE A 82 2.75 10.35 25.92
N LEU A 83 2.95 10.49 24.59
CA LEU A 83 1.90 10.73 23.60
C LEU A 83 1.14 9.44 23.27
#